data_AF-A0A3A0A7M8-F1
#
_entry.id   AF-A0A3A0A7M8-F1
#
_cell.length_a   1.000
_cell.length_b   1.000
_cell.length_c   1.000
_cell.angle_alpha   90.00
_cell.angle_beta   90.00
_cell.angle_gamma   90.00
#
_symmetry.space_group_name_H-M   'P 1'
#
loop_
_entity.id
_entity.type
_entity.pdbx_description
1 polymer ?
#
loop_
_entity_poly.entity_id
_entity_poly.type
_entity_poly.pdbx_seq_one_letter_code
_entity_poly.pdbx_strand_id
1 'polypeptide(L)'
;VVGFPGLTRREIAKQFPGYVLPREMRDEGWWFDGYEDAAGCQRRAVQVAETLHEWAPKMPDERIGLISHGTFAENLVRALLGLPPDHPAYFSHYNTAITRIDFLPDGFLFVRYLNRIQHLPPELISR
;
A
#
# COMPACT_ATOMS: atom_id res chain seq x y z
N VAL A 1 -5.96 -18.46 -5.32
CA VAL A 1 -5.54 -18.08 -3.95
C VAL A 1 -6.77 -18.22 -3.05
N VAL A 2 -6.66 -18.93 -1.94
CA VAL A 2 -7.75 -19.04 -0.94
C VAL A 2 -7.55 -17.89 0.06
N GLY A 3 -8.60 -17.12 0.34
CA GLY A 3 -8.55 -16.10 1.40
C GLY A 3 -8.52 -16.76 2.77
N PHE A 4 -7.58 -16.36 3.63
CA PHE A 4 -7.53 -16.81 5.01
C PHE A 4 -8.05 -15.70 5.92
N PRO A 5 -8.81 -16.02 6.98
CA PRO A 5 -9.46 -15.01 7.83
C PRO A 5 -8.51 -14.22 8.75
N GLY A 6 -7.20 -14.34 8.51
CA GLY A 6 -6.13 -13.87 9.38
C GLY A 6 -6.02 -14.69 10.67
N LEU A 7 -5.20 -14.22 11.61
CA LEU A 7 -5.09 -14.82 12.93
C LEU A 7 -6.37 -14.57 13.75
N THR A 8 -6.74 -15.55 14.55
CA THR A 8 -7.83 -15.45 15.53
C THR A 8 -7.45 -14.53 16.68
N ARG A 9 -8.46 -14.01 17.41
CA ARG A 9 -8.23 -13.27 18.66
C ARG A 9 -7.32 -14.03 19.62
N ARG A 10 -7.60 -15.32 19.83
CA ARG A 10 -6.81 -16.17 20.73
C ARG A 10 -5.35 -16.32 20.30
N GLU A 11 -5.08 -16.44 19.00
CA GLU A 11 -3.72 -16.52 18.48
C GLU A 11 -2.96 -15.20 18.67
N ILE A 12 -3.61 -14.06 18.40
CA ILE A 12 -2.99 -12.74 18.60
C ILE A 12 -2.76 -12.47 20.07
N ALA A 13 -3.72 -12.76 20.95
CA ALA A 13 -3.54 -12.60 22.39
C ALA A 13 -2.40 -13.48 22.94
N LYS A 14 -2.20 -14.67 22.36
CA LYS A 14 -1.08 -15.56 22.73
C LYS A 14 0.27 -15.03 22.25
N GLN A 15 0.34 -14.51 21.02
CA GLN A 15 1.60 -14.00 20.44
C GLN A 15 1.96 -12.59 20.95
N PHE A 16 0.95 -11.77 21.25
CA PHE A 16 1.06 -10.36 21.61
C PHE A 16 0.22 -10.05 22.86
N PRO A 17 0.58 -10.59 24.04
CA PRO A 17 -0.26 -10.52 25.25
C PRO A 17 -0.51 -9.10 25.78
N GLY A 18 0.31 -8.12 25.39
CA GLY A 18 0.13 -6.70 25.74
C GLY A 18 -0.78 -5.92 24.78
N TYR A 19 -1.25 -6.53 23.69
CA TYR A 19 -2.03 -5.84 22.68
C TYR A 19 -3.53 -5.88 23.01
N VAL A 20 -4.14 -4.71 23.14
CA VAL A 20 -5.59 -4.58 23.39
C VAL A 20 -6.33 -4.81 22.07
N LEU A 21 -6.91 -5.99 21.93
CA LEU A 21 -7.62 -6.40 20.71
C LEU A 21 -8.99 -5.72 20.59
N PRO A 22 -9.31 -5.09 19.44
CA PRO A 22 -10.62 -4.47 19.17
C PRO A 22 -11.75 -5.48 19.36
N ARG A 23 -12.94 -5.07 19.84
CA ARG A 23 -14.05 -5.98 20.14
C ARG A 23 -14.55 -6.77 18.92
N GLU A 24 -14.38 -6.18 17.75
CA GLU A 24 -14.86 -6.67 16.45
C GLU A 24 -14.08 -7.90 15.98
N MET A 25 -12.84 -8.09 16.44
CA MET A 25 -12.07 -9.29 16.17
C MET A 25 -12.61 -10.46 16.98
N ARG A 26 -13.00 -11.56 16.33
CA ARG A 26 -13.58 -12.72 17.02
C ARG A 26 -12.61 -13.90 17.01
N ASP A 27 -13.03 -14.99 17.64
CA ASP A 27 -12.24 -16.23 17.65
C ASP A 27 -12.28 -16.94 16.28
N GLU A 28 -13.18 -16.54 15.38
CA GLU A 28 -13.26 -17.02 14.00
C GLU A 28 -12.32 -16.25 13.04
N GLY A 29 -11.63 -15.22 13.52
CA GLY A 29 -10.76 -14.34 12.71
C GLY A 29 -11.29 -12.91 12.61
N TRP A 30 -10.74 -12.14 11.66
CA TRP A 30 -11.11 -10.73 11.47
C TRP A 30 -11.47 -10.36 10.04
N TRP A 31 -11.24 -11.25 9.07
CA TRP A 31 -11.56 -11.02 7.67
C TRP A 31 -12.40 -12.16 7.08
N PHE A 32 -13.55 -11.85 6.50
CA PHE A 32 -14.48 -12.88 6.00
C PHE A 32 -14.91 -12.66 4.54
N ASP A 33 -14.58 -11.51 3.94
CA ASP A 33 -15.03 -11.11 2.60
C ASP A 33 -14.23 -11.77 1.45
N GLY A 34 -13.38 -12.75 1.78
CA GLY A 34 -12.64 -13.53 0.80
C GLY A 34 -11.49 -12.76 0.15
N TYR A 35 -11.09 -13.18 -1.05
CA TYR A 35 -9.97 -12.58 -1.78
C TYR A 35 -10.47 -11.45 -2.67
N GLU A 36 -9.87 -10.26 -2.55
CA GLU A 36 -10.10 -9.15 -3.48
C GLU A 36 -9.51 -9.48 -4.85
N ASP A 37 -10.31 -9.35 -5.92
CA ASP A 37 -9.81 -9.55 -7.28
C ASP A 37 -8.85 -8.44 -7.73
N ALA A 38 -7.98 -8.75 -8.70
CA ALA A 38 -6.97 -7.80 -9.17
C ALA A 38 -7.61 -6.52 -9.72
N ALA A 39 -8.74 -6.64 -10.42
CA ALA A 39 -9.48 -5.50 -10.96
C ALA A 39 -10.05 -4.60 -9.86
N GLY A 40 -10.51 -5.17 -8.73
CA GLY A 40 -10.96 -4.43 -7.55
C GLY A 40 -9.84 -3.60 -6.93
N CYS A 41 -8.69 -4.23 -6.71
CA CYS A 41 -7.50 -3.53 -6.21
C CYS A 41 -7.08 -2.38 -7.14
N GLN A 42 -7.05 -2.63 -8.46
CA GLN A 42 -6.74 -1.60 -9.48
C GLN A 42 -7.72 -0.44 -9.45
N ARG A 43 -9.04 -0.70 -9.40
CA ARG A 43 -10.06 0.37 -9.31
C ARG A 43 -9.85 1.23 -8.08
N ARG A 44 -9.56 0.63 -6.92
CA ARG A 44 -9.29 1.39 -5.69
C ARG A 44 -8.00 2.20 -5.79
N ALA A 45 -6.96 1.65 -6.42
CA ALA A 45 -5.71 2.39 -6.66
C ALA A 45 -5.93 3.61 -7.56
N VAL A 46 -6.76 3.50 -8.61
CA VAL A 46 -7.16 4.64 -9.47
C VAL A 46 -7.89 5.70 -8.66
N GLN A 47 -8.88 5.32 -7.85
CA GLN A 47 -9.62 6.28 -7.00
C GLN A 47 -8.71 7.04 -6.03
N VAL A 48 -7.73 6.35 -5.43
CA VAL A 48 -6.73 6.99 -4.58
C VAL A 48 -5.84 7.93 -5.39
N ALA A 49 -5.38 7.52 -6.58
CA ALA A 49 -4.57 8.37 -7.45
C ALA A 49 -5.33 9.65 -7.86
N GLU A 50 -6.60 9.53 -8.25
CA GLU A 50 -7.49 10.68 -8.57
C GLU A 50 -7.59 11.64 -7.38
N THR A 51 -7.83 11.10 -6.17
CA THR A 51 -7.88 11.90 -4.95
C THR A 51 -6.58 12.67 -4.70
N LEU A 52 -5.42 12.02 -4.90
CA LEU A 52 -4.12 12.66 -4.73
C LEU A 52 -3.89 13.76 -5.79
N HIS A 53 -4.29 13.53 -7.04
CA HIS A 53 -4.25 14.54 -8.10
C HIS A 53 -5.15 15.74 -7.79
N GLU A 54 -6.31 15.53 -7.18
CA GLU A 54 -7.21 16.60 -6.76
C GLU A 54 -6.68 17.42 -5.57
N TRP A 55 -5.95 16.77 -4.66
CA TRP A 55 -5.38 17.42 -3.48
C TRP A 55 -4.10 18.20 -3.80
N ALA A 56 -3.25 17.67 -4.67
CA ALA A 56 -1.95 18.24 -5.02
C ALA A 56 -1.97 19.76 -5.30
N PRO A 57 -2.83 20.31 -6.17
CA PRO A 57 -2.86 21.76 -6.43
C PRO A 57 -3.42 22.59 -5.26
N LYS A 58 -4.18 21.98 -4.34
CA LYS A 58 -4.80 22.64 -3.19
C LYS A 58 -3.88 22.65 -1.96
N MET A 59 -2.84 21.81 -1.95
CA MET A 59 -1.96 21.56 -0.82
C MET A 59 -0.47 21.53 -1.24
N PRO A 60 0.05 22.59 -1.88
CA PRO A 60 1.35 22.55 -2.57
C PRO A 60 2.58 22.38 -1.64
N ASP A 61 2.45 22.74 -0.36
CA ASP A 61 3.54 22.65 0.62
C ASP A 61 3.45 21.41 1.52
N GLU A 62 2.39 20.61 1.35
CA GLU A 62 2.10 19.46 2.20
C GLU A 62 2.86 18.20 1.78
N ARG A 63 3.10 17.32 2.76
CA ARG A 63 3.74 16.02 2.55
C ARG A 63 2.82 14.92 3.06
N ILE A 64 2.29 14.13 2.14
CA ILE A 64 1.36 13.04 2.47
C ILE A 64 2.14 11.74 2.63
N GLY A 65 2.08 11.14 3.81
CA GLY A 65 2.59 9.79 4.08
C GLY A 65 1.52 8.74 3.87
N LEU A 66 1.76 7.80 2.95
CA LEU A 66 0.89 6.63 2.72
C LEU A 66 1.61 5.35 3.15
N ILE A 67 1.03 4.61 4.08
CA ILE A 67 1.51 3.31 4.53
C ILE A 67 0.60 2.25 3.92
N SER A 68 1.18 1.32 3.15
CA SER A 68 0.43 0.36 2.36
C SER A 68 1.17 -0.97 2.21
N HIS A 69 0.59 -1.89 1.44
CA HIS A 69 1.15 -3.18 1.09
C HIS A 69 1.72 -3.18 -0.33
N GLY A 70 2.68 -4.07 -0.62
CA GLY A 70 3.40 -4.09 -1.90
C GLY A 70 2.51 -4.16 -3.14
N THR A 71 1.48 -5.03 -3.14
CA THR A 71 0.54 -5.14 -4.27
C THR A 71 -0.22 -3.84 -4.51
N PHE A 72 -0.77 -3.22 -3.45
CA PHE A 72 -1.52 -1.99 -3.61
C PHE A 72 -0.61 -0.81 -3.97
N ALA A 73 0.58 -0.73 -3.36
CA ALA A 73 1.57 0.31 -3.66
C ALA A 73 1.99 0.27 -5.14
N GLU A 74 2.23 -0.92 -5.71
CA GLU A 74 2.55 -1.09 -7.12
C GLU A 74 1.40 -0.63 -8.03
N ASN A 75 0.16 -0.99 -7.70
CA ASN A 75 -1.02 -0.57 -8.46
C ASN A 75 -1.24 0.95 -8.35
N LEU A 76 -0.96 1.55 -7.18
CA LEU A 76 -1.05 3.00 -6.99
C LEU A 76 0.00 3.74 -7.81
N VAL A 77 1.24 3.26 -7.84
CA VAL A 77 2.29 3.87 -8.68
C VAL A 77 1.92 3.79 -10.16
N ARG A 78 1.37 2.67 -10.64
CA ARG A 78 0.85 2.56 -12.02
C ARG A 78 -0.26 3.56 -12.31
N ALA A 79 -1.23 3.65 -11.40
CA ALA A 79 -2.38 4.54 -11.54
C ALA A 79 -1.94 6.00 -11.60
N LEU A 80 -1.03 6.43 -10.72
CA LEU A 80 -0.43 7.77 -10.75
C LEU A 80 0.28 8.04 -12.07
N LEU A 81 1.03 7.08 -12.59
CA LEU A 81 1.75 7.21 -13.86
C LEU A 81 0.86 7.05 -15.10
N GLY A 82 -0.45 6.83 -14.93
CA GLY A 82 -1.39 6.62 -16.05
C GLY A 82 -1.07 5.38 -16.89
N LEU A 83 -0.43 4.37 -16.32
CA LEU A 83 -0.04 3.18 -17.07
C LEU A 83 -1.24 2.24 -17.26
N PRO A 84 -1.44 1.69 -18.47
CA PRO A 84 -2.52 0.75 -18.69
C PRO A 84 -2.28 -0.58 -17.95
N PRO A 85 -3.33 -1.37 -17.67
CA PRO A 85 -3.21 -2.61 -16.89
C PRO A 85 -2.25 -3.66 -17.50
N ASP A 86 -2.12 -3.67 -18.82
CA ASP A 86 -1.26 -4.58 -19.59
C ASP A 86 0.18 -4.06 -19.78
N HIS A 87 0.51 -2.88 -19.22
CA HIS A 87 1.84 -2.31 -19.35
C HIS A 87 2.90 -3.25 -18.73
N PRO A 88 3.98 -3.60 -19.46
CA PRO A 88 4.95 -4.62 -19.04
C PRO A 88 6.02 -4.08 -18.07
N ALA A 89 5.63 -3.29 -17.08
CA ALA A 89 6.54 -2.76 -16.05
C ALA A 89 6.05 -3.14 -14.67
N TYR A 90 6.92 -3.60 -13.77
CA TYR A 90 6.57 -3.90 -12.38
C TYR A 90 7.41 -3.04 -11.43
N PHE A 91 6.76 -2.42 -10.46
CA PHE A 91 7.42 -1.59 -9.45
C PHE A 91 7.54 -2.39 -8.16
N SER A 92 8.76 -2.84 -7.84
CA SER A 92 9.01 -3.64 -6.63
C SER A 92 8.96 -2.76 -5.38
N HIS A 93 8.47 -3.35 -4.28
CA HIS A 93 8.45 -2.74 -2.96
C HIS A 93 8.92 -3.77 -1.93
N TYR A 94 10.14 -3.59 -1.39
CA TYR A 94 10.61 -4.33 -0.24
C TYR A 94 9.80 -3.94 1.00
N ASN A 95 9.83 -4.81 2.01
CA ASN A 95 9.28 -4.48 3.32
C ASN A 95 9.89 -3.17 3.84
N THR A 96 9.03 -2.25 4.29
CA THR A 96 9.39 -0.92 4.78
C THR A 96 10.07 0.02 3.78
N ALA A 97 10.12 -0.33 2.49
CA ALA A 97 10.69 0.53 1.47
C ALA A 97 9.92 1.84 1.30
N ILE A 98 10.64 2.91 0.98
CA ILE A 98 10.06 4.24 0.78
C ILE A 98 10.06 4.58 -0.71
N THR A 99 8.90 4.94 -1.23
CA THR A 99 8.73 5.52 -2.56
C THR A 99 8.35 6.99 -2.41
N ARG A 100 8.96 7.87 -3.21
CA ARG A 100 8.64 9.29 -3.22
C ARG A 100 8.30 9.76 -4.64
N ILE A 101 7.13 10.36 -4.76
CA ILE A 101 6.60 10.98 -5.97
C ILE A 101 6.21 12.40 -5.59
N ASP A 102 6.69 13.38 -6.36
CA ASP A 102 6.33 14.78 -6.20
C ASP A 102 5.31 15.15 -7.28
N PHE A 103 4.23 15.83 -6.90
CA PHE A 103 3.32 16.50 -7.82
C PHE A 103 3.86 17.90 -8.07
N LEU A 104 4.24 18.20 -9.31
CA LEU A 104 4.75 19.50 -9.73
C LEU A 104 3.63 20.31 -10.41
N PRO A 105 3.84 21.62 -10.67
CA PRO A 105 2.90 22.42 -11.44
C PRO A 105 2.55 21.80 -12.79
N ASP A 106 1.40 22.20 -13.33
CA ASP A 106 0.90 21.77 -14.65
C ASP A 106 0.65 20.25 -14.77
N GLY A 107 0.46 19.56 -13.64
CA GLY A 107 0.14 18.13 -13.59
C GLY A 107 1.34 17.21 -13.82
N PHE A 108 2.56 17.75 -13.83
CA PHE A 108 3.75 16.93 -14.00
C PHE A 108 4.04 16.09 -12.74
N LEU A 109 4.18 14.79 -12.92
CA LEU A 109 4.58 13.87 -11.84
C LEU A 109 6.08 13.60 -11.90
N PHE A 110 6.77 13.79 -10.77
CA PHE A 110 8.19 13.51 -10.65
C PHE A 110 8.43 12.35 -9.69
N VAL A 111 8.75 11.17 -10.23
CA VAL A 111 9.18 10.03 -9.41
C VAL A 111 10.63 10.26 -8.95
N ARG A 112 10.81 10.68 -7.69
CA ARG A 112 12.14 10.98 -7.13
C ARG A 112 12.95 9.73 -6.88
N TYR A 113 12.31 8.71 -6.32
CA TYR A 113 12.87 7.39 -6.12
C TYR A 113 11.76 6.38 -5.82
N LEU A 114 12.02 5.13 -6.17
CA LEU A 114 11.17 3.98 -5.85
C LEU A 114 11.95 3.02 -4.95
N ASN A 115 11.23 2.28 -4.11
CA ASN A 115 11.77 1.13 -3.38
C ASN A 115 13.04 1.43 -2.55
N ARG A 116 13.10 2.60 -1.92
CA ARG A 116 14.29 3.08 -1.21
C ARG A 116 14.41 2.39 0.15
N ILE A 117 15.51 1.67 0.37
CA ILE A 117 15.75 0.84 1.57
C ILE A 117 17.06 1.15 2.31
N GLN A 118 17.79 2.22 2.01
CA GLN A 118 19.11 2.47 2.67
C GLN A 118 19.02 2.73 4.19
N HIS A 119 17.82 2.84 4.76
CA HIS A 119 17.64 2.88 6.21
C HIS A 119 17.71 1.49 6.85
N LEU A 120 17.68 0.40 6.06
CA LEU A 120 17.80 -0.97 6.53
C LEU A 120 19.25 -1.46 6.38
N PRO A 121 19.80 -2.15 7.39
CA PRO A 121 21.02 -2.90 7.22
C PRO A 121 20.76 -4.17 6.38
N PRO A 122 21.80 -4.73 5.70
CA PRO A 122 21.63 -5.85 4.76
C PRO A 122 20.90 -7.07 5.33
N GLU A 123 21.11 -7.39 6.60
CA GLU A 123 20.51 -8.53 7.29
C GLU A 123 18.99 -8.43 7.49
N LEU A 124 18.40 -7.25 7.35
CA LEU A 124 16.95 -7.04 7.43
C LEU A 124 16.27 -7.02 6.06
N ILE A 125 17.03 -7.19 4.97
CA ILE A 125 16.49 -7.21 3.61
C ILE A 125 16.10 -8.65 3.27
N SER A 126 14.80 -8.92 3.23
CA SER A 126 14.23 -10.18 2.73
C SER A 126 13.54 -9.95 1.39
N ARG A 127 13.52 -10.98 0.53
CA ARG A 127 12.81 -10.97 -0.76
C ARG A 127 11.45 -11.66 -0.66
#